data_AF-A0A5M9TYP3-F1
#
_entry.id   AF-A0A5M9TYP3-F1
#
_cell.length_a   1.000
_cell.length_b   1.000
_cell.length_c   1.000
_cell.angle_alpha   90.00
_cell.angle_beta   90.00
_cell.angle_gamma   90.00
#
_symmetry.space_group_name_H-M   'P 1'
#
loop_
_entity.id
_entity.type
_entity.pdbx_description
1 polymer ?
#
loop_
_entity_poly.entity_id
_entity_poly.type
_entity_poly.pdbx_seq_one_letter_code
_entity_poly.pdbx_strand_id
1 'polypeptide(L)'
;MVITMAETIGLLSKIKRAYPNFTLITNKDGQGRVVSSPTAEIWHERLSLNGITLNEALEALNTHIDNVHFEPTISDILKGKKQLSVYDQQAIEHKELMLSIETPENECVPMPDAVERAIDQMGSRMSATRFGGDDIDD
;
A
#
# COMPACT_ATOMS: atom_id res chain seq x y z
N MET A 1 -6.69 -12.82 3.24
CA MET A 1 -6.79 -11.68 4.16
C MET A 1 -5.41 -11.47 4.76
N VAL A 2 -4.86 -10.27 4.66
CA VAL A 2 -3.50 -9.98 5.15
C VAL A 2 -3.51 -9.99 6.68
N ILE A 3 -2.41 -10.42 7.31
CA ILE A 3 -2.30 -10.44 8.77
C ILE A 3 -2.53 -9.03 9.35
N THR A 4 -3.28 -8.93 10.45
CA THR A 4 -3.51 -7.66 11.17
C THR A 4 -2.45 -7.41 12.22
N MET A 5 -2.35 -6.16 12.69
CA MET A 5 -1.40 -5.79 13.75
C MET A 5 -1.65 -6.55 15.06
N ALA A 6 -2.92 -6.73 15.44
CA ALA A 6 -3.29 -7.49 16.64
C ALA A 6 -2.87 -8.97 16.53
N GLU A 7 -3.05 -9.57 15.36
CA GLU A 7 -2.63 -10.95 15.09
C GLU A 7 -1.10 -11.09 15.08
N THR A 8 -0.38 -10.09 14.58
CA THR A 8 1.08 -10.05 14.61
C THR A 8 1.61 -9.97 16.05
N ILE A 9 0.98 -9.17 16.91
CA ILE A 9 1.30 -9.11 18.34
C ILE A 9 1.04 -10.48 18.99
N GLY A 10 -0.06 -11.14 18.63
CA GLY A 10 -0.35 -12.50 19.07
C GLY A 10 0.72 -13.51 18.66
N LEU A 11 1.20 -13.44 17.41
CA LEU A 11 2.29 -14.26 16.90
C LEU A 11 3.58 -14.05 17.69
N LEU A 12 3.98 -12.79 17.90
CA LEU A 12 5.19 -12.44 18.66
C LEU A 12 5.08 -12.85 20.13
N SER A 13 3.88 -12.78 20.72
CA SER A 13 3.62 -13.28 22.07
C SER A 13 3.80 -14.80 22.15
N LYS A 14 3.43 -15.53 21.10
CA LYS A 14 3.66 -16.97 20.99
C LYS A 14 5.15 -17.29 20.87
N ILE A 15 5.91 -16.51 20.10
CA ILE A 15 7.38 -16.61 20.02
C ILE A 15 8.00 -16.38 21.39
N LYS A 16 7.62 -15.31 22.11
CA LYS A 16 8.12 -15.03 23.47
C LYS A 16 7.82 -16.16 24.46
N ARG A 17 6.68 -16.84 24.32
CA ARG A 17 6.32 -17.99 25.16
C ARG A 17 7.18 -19.22 24.84
N ALA A 18 7.46 -19.49 23.56
CA ALA A 18 8.32 -20.61 23.14
C ALA A 18 9.80 -20.34 23.43
N TYR A 19 10.22 -19.08 23.31
CA TYR A 19 11.60 -18.63 23.49
C TYR A 19 11.65 -17.48 24.51
N PRO A 20 11.87 -17.79 25.81
CA PRO A 20 11.86 -16.79 26.87
C PRO A 20 12.89 -15.67 26.70
N ASN A 21 13.98 -15.92 25.97
CA ASN A 21 15.03 -14.93 25.71
C ASN A 21 14.68 -13.93 24.60
N PHE A 22 13.59 -14.17 23.86
CA PHE A 22 13.20 -13.34 22.73
C PHE A 22 12.87 -11.93 23.20
N THR A 23 13.58 -10.93 22.67
CA THR A 23 13.36 -9.54 23.09
C THR A 23 12.23 -8.92 22.27
N LEU A 24 11.03 -8.93 22.84
CA LEU A 24 9.91 -8.15 22.34
C LEU A 24 9.94 -6.77 22.99
N ILE A 25 10.38 -5.75 22.24
CA ILE A 25 10.40 -4.37 22.73
C ILE A 25 8.98 -3.86 22.73
N THR A 26 8.38 -3.74 23.91
CA THR A 26 7.04 -3.17 24.10
C THR A 26 7.14 -1.84 24.82
N ASN A 27 6.66 -0.77 24.21
CA ASN A 27 6.39 0.48 24.88
C ASN A 27 5.09 0.34 25.65
N LYS A 28 5.12 0.62 26.95
CA LYS A 28 3.93 0.56 27.82
C LYS A 28 3.55 1.96 28.27
N ASP A 29 2.26 2.23 28.40
CA ASP A 29 1.78 3.46 29.03
C ASP A 29 2.00 3.43 30.55
N GLY A 30 1.70 4.55 31.23
CA GLY A 30 1.75 4.64 32.69
C GLY A 30 0.81 3.67 33.43
N GLN A 31 -0.06 2.95 32.72
CA GLN A 31 -0.95 1.91 33.25
C GLN A 31 -0.47 0.48 32.92
N GLY A 32 0.70 0.32 32.28
CA GLY A 32 1.29 -0.96 31.92
C GLY A 32 0.70 -1.62 30.67
N ARG A 33 -0.16 -0.93 29.91
CA ARG A 33 -0.72 -1.42 28.64
C ARG A 33 0.29 -1.20 27.53
N VAL A 34 0.44 -2.19 26.64
CA VAL A 34 1.33 -2.05 25.48
C VAL A 34 0.71 -1.06 24.49
N VAL A 35 1.37 0.07 24.29
CA VAL A 35 0.95 1.15 23.38
C VAL A 35 1.49 0.92 21.99
N SER A 36 2.76 0.54 21.90
CA SER A 36 3.42 0.23 20.63
C SER A 36 4.53 -0.78 20.85
N SER A 37 4.88 -1.50 19.79
CA SER A 37 6.05 -2.35 19.79
C SER A 37 6.74 -2.16 18.45
N PRO A 38 7.91 -1.49 18.43
CA PRO A 38 8.68 -1.32 17.19
C PRO A 38 8.97 -2.66 16.51
N THR A 39 9.20 -3.70 17.33
CA THR A 39 9.34 -5.08 16.83
C THR A 39 8.07 -5.57 16.15
N ALA A 40 6.89 -5.34 16.73
CA ALA A 40 5.62 -5.74 16.12
C ALA A 40 5.31 -4.97 14.83
N GLU A 41 5.65 -3.69 14.77
CA GLU A 41 5.45 -2.86 13.58
C GLU A 41 6.30 -3.38 12.40
N ILE A 42 7.58 -3.63 12.63
CA ILE A 42 8.50 -4.18 11.60
C ILE A 42 8.04 -5.57 11.15
N TRP A 43 7.65 -6.44 12.08
CA TRP A 43 7.13 -7.76 11.75
C TRP A 43 5.82 -7.67 10.95
N HIS A 44 4.90 -6.80 11.35
CA HIS A 44 3.63 -6.63 10.68
C HIS A 44 3.82 -6.11 9.26
N GLU A 45 4.63 -5.08 9.09
CA GLU A 45 4.98 -4.52 7.78
C GLU A 45 5.55 -5.62 6.87
N ARG A 46 6.57 -6.35 7.34
CA ARG A 46 7.22 -7.40 6.54
C ARG A 46 6.27 -8.55 6.19
N LEU A 47 5.45 -9.01 7.13
CA LEU A 47 4.49 -10.09 6.87
C LEU A 47 3.37 -9.62 5.93
N SER A 48 2.89 -8.39 6.12
CA SER A 48 1.84 -7.77 5.32
C SER A 48 2.28 -7.59 3.86
N LEU A 49 3.47 -7.03 3.65
CA LEU A 49 4.06 -6.81 2.32
C LEU A 49 4.25 -8.12 1.54
N ASN A 50 4.55 -9.23 2.23
CA ASN A 50 4.69 -10.54 1.60
C ASN A 50 3.35 -11.29 1.47
N GLY A 51 2.23 -10.62 1.77
CA GLY A 51 0.88 -11.19 1.69
C GLY A 51 0.72 -12.43 2.58
N ILE A 52 1.42 -12.50 3.70
CA ILE A 52 1.35 -13.63 4.63
C ILE A 52 0.04 -13.51 5.43
N THR A 53 -0.67 -14.63 5.49
CA THR A 53 -1.84 -14.78 6.37
C THR A 53 -1.41 -15.27 7.75
N LEU A 54 -2.25 -15.05 8.77
CA LEU A 54 -1.97 -15.54 10.13
C LEU A 54 -1.72 -17.06 10.16
N ASN A 55 -2.52 -17.84 9.42
CA ASN A 55 -2.40 -19.30 9.41
C ASN A 55 -1.04 -19.76 8.85
N GLU A 56 -0.61 -19.18 7.73
CA GLU A 56 0.72 -19.46 7.16
C GLU A 56 1.84 -19.10 8.14
N ALA A 57 1.74 -17.93 8.80
CA ALA A 57 2.74 -17.50 9.78
C ALA A 57 2.81 -18.43 10.99
N LEU A 58 1.66 -18.92 11.47
CA LEU A 58 1.58 -19.85 12.59
C LEU A 58 2.10 -21.23 12.24
N GLU A 59 1.82 -21.72 11.03
CA GLU A 59 2.32 -23.00 10.54
C GLU A 59 3.84 -22.98 10.40
N ALA A 60 4.39 -21.93 9.79
CA ALA A 60 5.83 -21.72 9.69
C ALA A 60 6.48 -21.61 11.08
N LEU A 61 5.84 -20.89 12.00
CA LEU A 61 6.33 -20.76 13.38
C LEU A 61 6.32 -22.10 14.12
N ASN A 62 5.24 -22.88 14.03
CA ASN A 62 5.17 -24.19 14.69
C ASN A 62 6.25 -25.13 14.13
N THR A 63 6.39 -25.17 12.80
CA THR A 63 7.43 -25.96 12.14
C THR A 63 8.83 -25.53 12.60
N HIS A 64 9.07 -24.23 12.77
CA HIS A 64 10.35 -23.74 13.30
C HIS A 64 10.56 -24.16 14.76
N ILE A 65 9.54 -24.03 15.62
CA ILE A 65 9.60 -24.44 17.03
C ILE A 65 9.94 -25.92 17.17
N ASP A 66 9.34 -26.78 16.34
CA ASP A 66 9.54 -28.22 16.41
C ASP A 66 10.95 -28.64 15.95
N ASN A 67 11.57 -27.87 15.04
CA ASN A 67 12.83 -28.23 14.40
C ASN A 67 14.06 -27.44 14.89
N VAL A 68 13.87 -26.26 15.48
CA VAL A 68 14.94 -25.30 15.77
C VAL A 68 14.86 -24.79 17.20
N HIS A 69 15.96 -24.96 17.94
CA HIS A 69 16.08 -24.50 19.32
C HIS A 69 16.28 -22.99 19.49
N PHE A 70 16.67 -22.30 18.42
CA PHE A 70 16.89 -20.86 18.42
C PHE A 70 15.66 -20.08 17.97
N GLU A 71 15.60 -18.83 18.43
CA GLU A 71 14.51 -17.90 18.11
C GLU A 71 14.35 -17.71 16.60
N PRO A 72 13.09 -17.75 16.10
CA PRO A 72 12.83 -17.49 14.69
C PRO A 72 13.07 -16.02 14.37
N THR A 73 13.69 -15.78 13.22
CA THR A 73 13.72 -14.47 12.59
C THR A 73 12.52 -14.31 11.65
N ILE A 74 12.23 -13.06 11.24
CA ILE A 74 11.20 -12.80 10.21
C ILE A 74 11.48 -13.63 8.94
N SER A 75 12.76 -13.75 8.57
CA SER A 75 13.18 -14.51 7.39
C SER A 75 12.84 -15.99 7.48
N ASP A 76 12.87 -16.59 8.69
CA ASP A 76 12.51 -17.99 8.89
C ASP A 76 11.03 -18.24 8.65
N ILE A 77 10.18 -17.28 9.04
CA ILE A 77 8.73 -17.32 8.80
C ILE A 77 8.40 -17.05 7.33
N LEU A 78 9.21 -16.24 6.65
CA LEU A 78 9.04 -15.91 5.23
C LEU A 78 9.64 -16.95 4.26
N LYS A 79 10.27 -18.03 4.75
CA LYS A 79 10.93 -19.03 3.90
C LYS A 79 9.96 -19.56 2.84
N GLY A 80 10.33 -19.41 1.56
CA GLY A 80 9.55 -19.86 0.41
C GLY A 80 8.76 -18.78 -0.33
N LYS A 81 8.64 -17.55 0.21
CA LYS A 81 8.09 -16.40 -0.52
C LYS A 81 9.21 -15.48 -1.02
N LYS A 82 8.98 -14.82 -2.16
CA LYS A 82 9.95 -13.88 -2.76
C LYS A 82 10.10 -12.67 -1.82
N GLN A 83 11.18 -12.64 -1.07
CA GLN A 83 11.51 -11.51 -0.20
C GLN A 83 11.79 -10.28 -1.07
N LEU A 84 10.94 -9.26 -0.96
CA LEU A 84 11.16 -7.97 -1.61
C LEU A 84 12.44 -7.34 -1.03
N SER A 85 13.34 -6.92 -1.93
CA SER A 85 14.56 -6.21 -1.56
C SER A 85 14.22 -4.81 -1.02
N VAL A 86 15.13 -4.21 -0.25
CA VAL A 86 15.01 -2.81 0.20
C VAL A 86 14.84 -1.85 -0.99
N TYR A 87 15.47 -2.16 -2.14
CA TYR A 87 15.29 -1.37 -3.37
C TYR A 87 13.89 -1.53 -3.98
N ASP A 88 13.32 -2.73 -3.90
CA ASP A 88 11.94 -2.96 -4.34
C ASP A 88 10.96 -2.19 -3.45
N GLN A 89 11.26 -2.09 -2.16
CA GLN A 89 10.47 -1.32 -1.18
C GLN A 89 10.48 0.17 -1.50
N GLN A 90 11.66 0.77 -1.74
CA GLN A 90 11.78 2.17 -2.14
C GLN A 90 11.10 2.46 -3.48
N ALA A 91 11.13 1.51 -4.43
CA ALA A 91 10.46 1.66 -5.71
C ALA A 91 8.94 1.66 -5.58
N ILE A 92 8.37 0.86 -4.67
CA ILE A 92 6.93 0.84 -4.39
C ILE A 92 6.52 2.14 -3.69
N GLU A 93 7.25 2.56 -2.66
CA GLU A 93 6.98 3.82 -1.94
C GLU A 93 7.03 5.02 -2.88
N HIS A 94 8.06 5.09 -3.75
CA HIS A 94 8.16 6.16 -4.75
C HIS A 94 6.97 6.14 -5.72
N LYS A 95 6.50 4.96 -6.11
CA LYS A 95 5.37 4.81 -7.01
C LYS A 95 4.04 5.22 -6.37
N GLU A 96 3.82 4.88 -5.10
CA GLU A 96 2.66 5.34 -4.34
C GLU A 96 2.70 6.85 -4.10
N LEU A 97 3.89 7.40 -3.80
CA LEU A 97 4.08 8.84 -3.63
C LEU A 97 3.75 9.58 -4.93
N MET A 98 4.23 9.09 -6.08
CA MET A 98 3.86 9.66 -7.39
C MET A 98 2.36 9.59 -7.66
N LEU A 99 1.70 8.46 -7.36
CA LEU A 99 0.25 8.34 -7.53
C LEU A 99 -0.52 9.34 -6.65
N SER A 100 -0.04 9.60 -5.43
CA SER A 100 -0.66 10.56 -4.51
C SER A 100 -0.42 12.02 -4.91
N ILE A 101 0.72 12.31 -5.54
CA ILE A 101 1.05 13.63 -6.10
C ILE A 101 0.31 13.87 -7.43
N GLU A 102 -0.08 12.81 -8.16
CA GLU A 102 -0.96 12.88 -9.34
C GLU A 102 -2.44 13.06 -9.00
N THR A 103 -2.81 12.98 -7.71
CA THR A 103 -4.11 13.42 -7.21
C THR A 103 -4.08 14.80 -6.52
N PRO A 104 -3.58 15.89 -7.13
CA PRO A 104 -3.99 17.21 -6.72
C PRO A 104 -5.30 17.53 -7.46
N GLU A 105 -6.39 17.51 -6.70
CA GLU A 105 -7.45 18.50 -6.90
C GLU A 105 -8.07 18.50 -8.31
N ASN A 106 -8.89 17.50 -8.61
CA ASN A 106 -9.97 17.67 -9.59
C ASN A 106 -11.06 18.59 -9.00
N GLU A 107 -10.66 19.73 -8.44
CA GLU A 107 -11.52 20.91 -8.43
C GLU A 107 -11.68 21.25 -9.91
N CYS A 108 -12.86 20.94 -10.43
CA CYS A 108 -13.32 21.41 -11.72
C CYS A 108 -13.30 22.95 -11.65
N VAL A 109 -12.15 23.57 -11.95
CA VAL A 109 -12.03 25.03 -12.04
C VAL A 109 -12.94 25.40 -13.21
N PRO A 110 -14.06 26.09 -12.98
CA PRO A 110 -14.95 26.48 -14.07
C PRO A 110 -14.15 27.35 -15.05
N MET A 111 -14.26 27.01 -16.33
CA MET A 111 -13.57 27.74 -17.39
C MET A 111 -14.03 29.21 -17.36
N PRO A 112 -13.12 30.19 -17.41
CA PRO A 112 -13.52 31.60 -17.43
C PRO A 112 -14.36 31.92 -18.68
N ASP A 113 -15.50 32.61 -18.52
CA ASP A 113 -16.47 32.94 -19.59
C ASP A 113 -15.88 33.55 -20.87
N ALA A 114 -14.71 34.21 -20.76
CA ALA A 114 -14.00 34.77 -21.91
C ALA A 114 -13.46 33.69 -22.85
N VAL A 115 -13.12 32.51 -22.32
CA VAL A 115 -12.60 31.37 -23.05
C VAL A 115 -13.76 30.61 -23.72
N GLU A 116 -14.88 30.41 -23.02
CA GLU A 116 -16.10 29.81 -23.61
C GLU A 116 -16.59 30.62 -24.82
N ARG A 117 -16.69 31.95 -24.69
CA ARG A 117 -17.11 32.83 -25.80
C ARG A 117 -16.15 32.83 -26.98
N ALA A 118 -14.84 32.68 -26.74
CA ALA A 118 -13.85 32.61 -27.82
C ALA A 118 -13.96 31.29 -28.61
N ILE A 119 -14.26 30.18 -27.93
CA ILE A 119 -14.46 28.86 -28.55
C ILE A 119 -15.75 28.86 -29.38
N ASP A 120 -16.85 29.39 -28.84
CA ASP A 120 -18.12 29.50 -29.57
C ASP A 120 -18.02 30.37 -30.83
N GLN A 121 -17.26 31.47 -30.77
CA GLN A 121 -17.00 32.32 -31.95
C GLN A 121 -16.14 31.62 -33.01
N MET A 122 -15.20 30.76 -32.63
CA MET A 122 -14.42 29.97 -33.58
C MET A 122 -15.23 28.84 -34.20
N GLY A 123 -16.06 28.15 -33.42
CA GLY A 123 -16.97 27.09 -33.89
C GLY A 123 -18.00 27.62 -34.88
N SER A 124 -18.57 28.80 -34.61
CA SER A 124 -19.56 29.45 -35.48
C SER A 124 -18.98 29.98 -36.80
N ARG A 125 -17.68 30.29 -36.84
CA ARG A 125 -16.98 30.69 -38.08
C ARG A 125 -16.65 29.50 -38.98
N MET A 126 -16.42 28.32 -38.41
CA MET A 126 -16.10 27.11 -39.18
C MET A 126 -17.33 26.47 -39.86
N SER A 127 -18.54 26.67 -39.31
CA SER A 127 -19.79 26.14 -39.89
C SER A 127 -20.40 27.04 -40.96
N ALA A 128 -20.01 28.31 -41.06
CA ALA A 128 -20.56 29.26 -42.04
C ALA A 128 -19.89 29.22 -43.43
N THR A 129 -18.79 28.48 -43.62
CA THR A 129 -18.07 28.41 -44.91
C THR A 129 -18.38 27.17 -45.76
N ARG A 130 -19.46 26.42 -45.44
CA ARG A 130 -19.78 25.18 -46.16
C ARG A 130 -21.26 25.02 -46.49
N PHE A 131 -21.92 26.05 -47.01
CA PHE A 131 -23.17 25.89 -47.78
C PHE A 131 -23.34 27.07 -48.73
N GLY A 132 -23.06 26.85 -50.02
CA GLY A 132 -23.21 27.84 -51.08
C GLY A 132 -22.60 27.34 -52.39
N GLY A 133 -23.35 26.50 -53.10
CA GLY A 133 -23.00 25.93 -54.41
C GLY A 133 -24.17 25.05 -54.86
N ASP A 134 -25.28 25.65 -55.29
CA ASP A 134 -25.60 26.00 -56.69
C ASP A 134 -26.29 24.81 -57.37
N ASP A 135 -27.62 24.92 -57.45
CA ASP A 135 -28.51 24.07 -58.24
C ASP A 135 -28.10 24.17 -59.72
N ILE A 136 -27.85 23.02 -60.36
CA ILE A 136 -27.72 22.92 -61.81
C ILE A 136 -28.82 21.98 -62.31
N ASP A 137 -29.80 22.58 -62.99
CA ASP A 137 -30.83 21.92 -63.80
C ASP A 137 -30.21 21.07 -64.93
N ASP A 138 -30.76 19.87 -65.15
CA ASP A 138 -30.85 19.18 -66.45
C ASP A 138 -32.11 18.28 -66.48
#